data_AF-A0A975SAD3-F1
#
_entry.id   AF-A0A975SAD3-F1
#
_cell.length_a   1.000
_cell.length_b   1.000
_cell.length_c   1.000
_cell.angle_alpha   90.00
_cell.angle_beta   90.00
_cell.angle_gamma   90.00
#
_symmetry.space_group_name_H-M   'P 1'
#
loop_
_entity.id
_entity.type
_entity.pdbx_description
1 polymer ?
#
loop_
_entity_poly.entity_id
_entity_poly.type
_entity_poly.pdbx_seq_one_letter_code
_entity_poly.pdbx_strand_id
1 'polypeptide(L)'
;MVCFSKIFNIALHNLHGNSSLAFSQLSLRRTFTKKGLQILIQKGLITATSTEHGFVYAINNNGINIVNSIESEYKNEYIILAEKIYKNFHHKNDIELQQLVSKKSIKLEGGIL
;
A
#
# COMPACT_ATOMS: atom_id res chain seq x y z
N MET A 1 -7.12 -8.11 -0.07
CA MET A 1 -6.14 -7.10 -0.53
C MET A 1 -4.70 -7.55 -0.20
N VAL A 2 -4.08 -8.47 -0.94
CA VAL A 2 -2.81 -9.15 -0.55
C VAL A 2 -1.77 -8.23 0.15
N CYS A 3 -1.59 -8.45 1.45
CA CYS A 3 -0.60 -7.79 2.28
C CYS A 3 0.74 -8.49 2.02
N PHE A 4 1.86 -7.77 1.98
CA PHE A 4 3.20 -8.38 1.84
C PHE A 4 3.99 -8.34 3.14
N SER A 5 3.34 -7.98 4.25
CA SER A 5 3.96 -7.79 5.57
C SER A 5 4.67 -9.05 6.09
N LYS A 6 4.16 -10.24 5.76
CA LYS A 6 4.81 -11.52 6.08
C LYS A 6 6.07 -11.75 5.24
N ILE A 7 6.03 -11.36 3.96
CA ILE A 7 7.18 -11.51 3.04
C ILE A 7 8.32 -10.56 3.42
N PHE A 8 8.00 -9.39 3.97
CA PHE A 8 9.00 -8.41 4.40
C PHE A 8 9.31 -8.41 5.90
N ASN A 9 8.84 -9.40 6.67
CA ASN A 9 9.05 -9.51 8.13
C ASN A 9 8.52 -8.30 8.94
N ILE A 10 7.51 -7.60 8.42
CA ILE A 10 6.93 -6.40 9.05
C ILE A 10 5.72 -6.77 9.93
N ALA A 11 5.06 -7.91 9.66
CA ALA A 11 4.02 -8.49 10.51
C ALA A 11 4.02 -10.03 10.43
N LEU A 12 3.57 -10.70 11.50
CA LEU A 12 3.48 -12.17 11.61
C LEU A 12 2.50 -12.81 10.61
N HIS A 13 1.55 -12.03 10.07
CA HIS A 13 0.54 -12.49 9.13
C HIS A 13 0.24 -11.43 8.06
N ASN A 14 -0.13 -11.89 6.86
CA ASN A 14 -0.68 -11.03 5.82
C ASN A 14 -2.18 -10.88 6.08
N LEU A 15 -2.64 -9.67 6.42
CA LEU A 15 -4.05 -9.30 6.67
C LEU A 15 -5.04 -9.69 5.54
N HIS A 16 -4.53 -10.18 4.43
CA HIS A 16 -5.29 -10.44 3.22
C HIS A 16 -4.85 -11.69 2.45
N GLY A 17 -4.16 -12.63 3.11
CA GLY A 17 -3.68 -13.87 2.48
C GLY A 17 -2.44 -13.68 1.59
N ASN A 18 -1.84 -14.81 1.20
CA ASN A 18 -0.67 -14.87 0.31
C ASN A 18 -1.12 -15.02 -1.15
N SER A 19 -0.43 -14.38 -2.10
CA SER A 19 -0.69 -14.56 -3.53
C SER A 19 0.60 -14.53 -4.34
N SER A 20 0.73 -15.49 -5.25
CA SER A 20 1.89 -15.76 -6.12
C SER A 20 1.97 -14.90 -7.39
N LEU A 21 1.03 -13.98 -7.62
CA LEU A 21 0.97 -13.18 -8.86
C LEU A 21 1.42 -11.74 -8.60
N ALA A 22 2.72 -11.50 -8.54
CA ALA A 22 3.28 -10.20 -8.16
C ALA A 22 3.11 -9.10 -9.24
N PHE A 23 3.44 -9.40 -10.51
CA PHE A 23 3.49 -8.39 -11.58
C PHE A 23 2.12 -8.02 -12.16
N SER A 24 1.27 -9.01 -12.46
CA SER A 24 -0.07 -8.75 -12.99
C SER A 24 -0.98 -8.03 -11.99
N GLN A 25 -0.79 -8.27 -10.69
CA GLN A 25 -1.49 -7.51 -9.65
C GLN A 25 -1.03 -6.06 -9.54
N LEU A 26 0.22 -5.73 -9.84
CA LEU A 26 0.70 -4.35 -9.71
C LEU A 26 0.03 -3.41 -10.72
N SER A 27 -0.12 -3.85 -11.97
CA SER A 27 -0.82 -3.11 -13.02
C SER A 27 -2.32 -2.96 -12.72
N LEU A 28 -2.96 -4.03 -12.22
CA LEU A 28 -4.34 -3.99 -11.76
C LEU A 28 -4.50 -3.05 -10.55
N ARG A 29 -3.58 -3.09 -9.58
CA ARG A 29 -3.54 -2.19 -8.42
C ARG A 29 -3.46 -0.73 -8.84
N ARG A 30 -2.55 -0.36 -9.75
CA ARG A 30 -2.47 1.03 -10.24
C ARG A 30 -3.80 1.52 -10.78
N THR A 31 -4.51 0.67 -11.52
CA THR A 31 -5.83 1.00 -12.08
C THR A 31 -6.89 1.16 -10.98
N PHE A 32 -6.97 0.21 -10.04
CA PHE A 32 -7.91 0.28 -8.92
C PHE A 32 -7.61 1.44 -7.96
N THR A 33 -6.34 1.71 -7.66
CA THR A 33 -5.92 2.85 -6.85
C THR A 33 -6.31 4.16 -7.53
N LYS A 34 -6.09 4.31 -8.84
CA LYS A 34 -6.50 5.52 -9.57
C LYS A 34 -8.02 5.74 -9.51
N LYS A 35 -8.81 4.67 -9.72
CA LYS A 35 -10.28 4.74 -9.58
C LYS A 35 -10.70 5.07 -8.14
N GLY A 36 -10.05 4.48 -7.15
CA GLY A 36 -10.28 4.77 -5.73
C GLY A 36 -10.00 6.23 -5.39
N LEU A 37 -8.87 6.77 -5.85
CA LEU A 37 -8.51 8.19 -5.66
C LEU A 37 -9.56 9.11 -6.28
N GLN A 38 -10.05 8.80 -7.48
CA GLN A 38 -11.13 9.59 -8.12
C GLN A 38 -12.40 9.61 -7.26
N ILE A 39 -12.81 8.45 -6.73
CA ILE A 39 -13.99 8.37 -5.85
C ILE A 39 -13.77 9.17 -4.56
N LEU A 40 -12.59 9.10 -3.96
CA LEU A 40 -12.27 9.81 -2.72
C LEU A 40 -12.22 11.33 -2.93
N ILE A 41 -11.75 11.80 -4.09
CA ILE A 41 -11.79 13.22 -4.47
C ILE A 41 -13.24 13.68 -4.66
N GLN A 42 -14.05 12.90 -5.41
CA GLN A 42 -15.46 13.20 -5.63
C GLN A 42 -16.26 13.25 -4.32
N LYS A 43 -15.87 12.44 -3.34
CA LYS A 43 -16.46 12.44 -1.98
C LYS A 43 -15.89 13.52 -1.06
N GLY A 44 -14.92 14.32 -1.51
CA GLY A 44 -14.32 15.39 -0.72
C GLY A 44 -13.52 14.89 0.49
N LEU A 45 -12.99 13.66 0.44
CA LEU A 45 -12.21 13.05 1.53
C LEU A 45 -10.70 13.22 1.37
N ILE A 46 -10.25 13.49 0.14
CA ILE A 46 -8.84 13.76 -0.18
C ILE A 46 -8.75 14.97 -1.11
N THR A 47 -7.62 15.67 -1.06
CA THR A 47 -7.27 16.78 -1.94
C THR A 47 -6.18 16.36 -2.92
N ALA A 48 -6.29 16.80 -4.17
CA ALA A 48 -5.26 16.63 -5.19
C ALA A 48 -4.62 17.99 -5.49
N THR A 49 -3.29 18.07 -5.38
CA THR A 49 -2.50 19.27 -5.68
C THR A 49 -1.65 18.99 -6.90
N SER A 50 -1.73 19.85 -7.92
CA SER A 50 -0.86 19.75 -9.10
C SER A 50 0.55 20.22 -8.75
N THR A 51 1.55 19.50 -9.24
CA THR A 51 2.97 19.83 -9.14
C THR A 51 3.63 19.67 -10.51
N GLU A 52 4.87 20.13 -10.65
CA GLU A 52 5.65 19.97 -11.90
C GLU A 52 5.89 18.49 -12.28
N HIS A 53 5.70 17.58 -11.34
CA HIS A 53 5.90 16.13 -11.52
C HIS A 53 4.58 15.33 -11.50
N GLY A 54 3.43 16.00 -11.54
CA GLY A 54 2.11 15.36 -11.60
C GLY A 54 1.17 15.81 -10.49
N PHE A 55 0.51 14.87 -9.82
CA PHE A 55 -0.46 15.16 -8.76
C PHE A 55 -0.03 14.53 -7.44
N VAL A 56 -0.06 15.34 -6.38
CA VAL A 56 0.12 14.90 -5.00
C VAL A 56 -1.26 14.81 -4.34
N TYR A 57 -1.57 13.65 -3.77
CA TYR A 57 -2.83 13.39 -3.08
C TYR A 57 -2.60 13.38 -1.58
N ALA A 58 -3.45 14.07 -0.83
CA ALA A 58 -3.38 14.12 0.63
C ALA A 58 -4.79 13.95 1.23
N ILE A 59 -4.88 13.25 2.36
CA ILE A 59 -6.13 13.19 3.14
C ILE A 59 -6.42 14.56 3.74
N ASN A 60 -7.69 14.98 3.71
CA ASN A 60 -8.12 16.24 4.32
C ASN A 60 -8.86 15.98 5.65
N ASN A 61 -9.29 17.04 6.32
CA ASN A 61 -9.98 16.93 7.62
C ASN A 61 -11.23 16.04 7.57
N ASN A 62 -12.01 16.09 6.48
CA ASN A 62 -13.19 15.24 6.32
C ASN A 62 -12.80 13.77 6.22
N GLY A 63 -11.76 13.46 5.45
CA GLY A 63 -11.20 12.11 5.36
C GLY A 63 -10.68 11.61 6.71
N ILE A 64 -9.97 12.46 7.46
CA ILE A 64 -9.47 12.14 8.80
C ILE A 64 -10.63 11.83 9.75
N ASN A 65 -11.71 12.61 9.72
CA ASN A 65 -12.89 12.38 10.57
C ASN A 65 -13.54 11.02 10.27
N ILE A 66 -13.66 10.64 8.99
CA ILE A 66 -14.17 9.32 8.61
C ILE A 66 -13.25 8.21 9.13
N VAL A 67 -11.94 8.34 8.92
CA VAL A 67 -10.96 7.37 9.45
C VAL A 67 -11.10 7.27 10.96
N ASN A 68 -11.25 8.38 11.66
CA ASN A 68 -11.41 8.41 13.12
C ASN A 68 -12.72 7.77 13.60
N SER A 69 -13.81 7.91 12.85
CA SER A 69 -15.10 7.25 13.16
C SER A 69 -15.09 5.73 12.96
N ILE A 70 -14.10 5.17 12.26
CA ILE A 70 -13.97 3.73 12.11
C ILE A 70 -13.34 3.18 13.39
N GLU A 71 -14.16 2.51 14.20
CA GLU A 71 -13.73 1.73 15.36
C GLU A 71 -13.50 0.29 14.94
N SER A 72 -12.24 -0.03 14.61
CA SER A 72 -11.86 -1.38 14.23
C SER A 72 -10.41 -1.64 14.60
N GLU A 73 -10.15 -2.79 15.21
CA GLU A 73 -8.79 -3.28 15.45
C GLU A 73 -7.98 -3.34 14.16
N TYR A 74 -8.63 -3.73 13.06
CA TYR A 74 -8.06 -3.73 11.72
C TYR A 74 -7.53 -2.35 11.29
N LYS A 75 -8.25 -1.26 11.57
CA LYS A 75 -7.79 0.10 11.25
C LYS A 75 -6.49 0.41 11.98
N ASN A 76 -6.46 0.13 13.28
CA ASN A 76 -5.31 0.45 14.12
C ASN A 76 -4.07 -0.34 13.69
N GLU A 77 -4.24 -1.65 13.46
CA GLU A 77 -3.16 -2.50 12.95
C GLU A 77 -2.66 -2.03 11.57
N TYR A 78 -3.58 -1.66 10.68
CA TYR A 78 -3.23 -1.20 9.34
C TYR A 78 -2.44 0.11 9.36
N ILE A 79 -2.84 1.09 10.18
CA ILE A 79 -2.13 2.37 10.33
C ILE A 79 -0.72 2.14 10.87
N ILE A 80 -0.58 1.36 11.95
CA ILE A 80 0.72 1.04 12.57
C ILE A 80 1.64 0.35 11.55
N LEU A 81 1.10 -0.58 10.78
CA LEU A 81 1.85 -1.28 9.76
C LEU A 81 2.29 -0.35 8.62
N ALA A 82 1.40 0.51 8.14
CA ALA A 82 1.71 1.49 7.10
C ALA A 82 2.83 2.45 7.52
N GLU A 83 2.78 2.93 8.77
CA GLU A 83 3.85 3.78 9.33
C GLU A 83 5.20 3.05 9.41
N LYS A 84 5.21 1.78 9.83
CA LYS A 84 6.43 0.96 9.86
C LYS A 84 7.01 0.76 8.45
N ILE A 85 6.16 0.48 7.46
CA ILE A 85 6.57 0.37 6.05
C ILE A 85 7.18 1.69 5.59
N TYR A 86 6.50 2.81 5.83
CA TYR A 86 7.00 4.13 5.43
C TYR A 86 8.37 4.42 6.06
N LYS A 87 8.53 4.24 7.37
CA LYS A 87 9.83 4.43 8.05
C LYS A 87 10.96 3.61 7.40
N ASN A 88 10.70 2.34 7.08
CA ASN A 88 11.69 1.44 6.52
C ASN A 88 12.01 1.68 5.04
N PHE A 89 11.09 2.25 4.27
CA PHE A 89 11.17 2.24 2.81
C PHE A 89 11.01 3.61 2.14
N HIS A 90 10.74 4.70 2.88
CA HIS A 90 10.53 6.03 2.30
C HIS A 90 11.72 6.57 1.48
N HIS A 91 12.93 6.09 1.76
CA HIS A 91 14.15 6.49 1.06
C HIS A 91 14.41 5.69 -0.23
N LYS A 92 13.55 4.73 -0.56
CA LYS A 92 13.69 3.89 -1.77
C LYS A 92 12.76 4.38 -2.86
N ASN A 93 13.26 4.39 -4.09
CA ASN A 93 12.45 4.70 -5.27
C ASN A 93 11.66 3.48 -5.76
N ASP A 94 10.70 3.70 -6.67
CA ASP A 94 9.82 2.65 -7.21
C ASP A 94 10.60 1.47 -7.83
N ILE A 95 11.72 1.72 -8.49
CA ILE A 95 12.55 0.69 -9.13
C ILE A 95 13.22 -0.17 -8.05
N GLU A 96 13.80 0.46 -7.02
CA GLU A 96 14.42 -0.25 -5.91
C GLU A 96 13.40 -1.09 -5.12
N LEU A 97 12.20 -0.55 -4.89
CA LEU A 97 11.11 -1.28 -4.26
C LEU A 97 10.65 -2.46 -5.11
N GLN A 98 10.53 -2.28 -6.42
CA GLN A 98 10.15 -3.34 -7.34
C GLN A 98 11.21 -4.45 -7.37
N GLN A 99 12.49 -4.11 -7.46
CA GLN A 99 13.59 -5.07 -7.39
C GLN A 99 13.60 -5.84 -6.07
N LEU A 100 13.33 -5.15 -4.95
CA LEU A 100 13.25 -5.75 -3.63
C LEU A 100 12.09 -6.76 -3.53
N VAL A 101 10.92 -6.43 -4.10
CA VAL A 101 9.78 -7.35 -4.23
C VAL A 101 10.12 -8.54 -5.11
N SER A 102 10.63 -8.32 -6.32
CA SER A 102 10.97 -9.40 -7.26
C SER A 102 12.03 -10.35 -6.69
N LYS A 103 13.10 -9.82 -6.07
CA LYS A 103 14.17 -10.62 -5.46
C LYS A 103 13.66 -11.48 -4.30
N LYS A 104 12.73 -10.95 -3.50
CA LYS A 104 12.13 -11.67 -2.38
C LYS A 104 11.16 -12.76 -2.85
N SER A 105 10.39 -12.50 -3.91
CA SER A 105 9.51 -13.49 -4.57
C SER A 105 10.30 -14.67 -5.14
N ILE A 106 11.38 -14.40 -5.90
CA ILE A 106 12.24 -15.45 -6.48
C ILE A 106 12.88 -16.31 -5.38
N LYS A 107 13.32 -15.71 -4.27
CA LYS A 107 13.92 -16.44 -3.14
C LYS A 107 12.90 -17.30 -2.36
N LEU A 108 11.62 -16.98 -2.41
CA LEU A 108 10.54 -17.77 -1.82
C LEU A 108 10.09 -18.93 -2.72
N GLU A 109 10.16 -18.75 -4.05
CA GLU A 109 9.83 -19.80 -5.03
C GLU A 109 10.99 -20.78 -5.26
N GLY A 110 12.25 -20.34 -5.11
CA GLY A 110 13.45 -21.18 -5.23
C GLY A 110 13.84 -21.96 -3.96
N GLY A 111 13.01 -21.98 -2.93
CA GLY A 111 13.25 -22.66 -1.64
C GLY A 111 12.57 -24.03 -1.50
N ILE A 112 12.31 -24.72 -2.61
CA ILE A 112 11.88 -26.12 -2.62
C ILE A 112 13.02 -26.93 -3.25
N LEU A 113 14.00 -27.30 -2.43
CA LEU A 113 14.83 -28.50 -2.57
C LEU A 113 15.22 -28.95 -1.16
#